data_AF-A0A2S9A767-F1
#
_entry.id   AF-A0A2S9A767-F1
#
_cell.length_a   1.000
_cell.length_b   1.000
_cell.length_c   1.000
_cell.angle_alpha   90.00
_cell.angle_beta   90.00
_cell.angle_gamma   90.00
#
_symmetry.space_group_name_H-M   'P 1'
#
loop_
_entity.id
_entity.type
_entity.pdbx_description
1 polymer ?
#
loop_
_entity_poly.entity_id
_entity_poly.type
_entity_poly.pdbx_seq_one_letter_code
_entity_poly.pdbx_strand_id
1 'polypeptide(L)'
;MRWPGYLRAPHESKPTAIGLWTTATDPLGRCELVPELIAAAIYPGQAATDLVIDHLLMLADSGFLTIYEEQGSEWIALRRPLRVDARLASSDAPEPPREPSRTFAAVGGAGARARERVQVESAERESEWARWRAEQERGPRRPKRPLLLDAPPIGCPDHPHGRFEDCGPCGTARRQHDKFIAQERYTQQMTEYEQGAEWPDETF
;
A
#
# COMPACT_ATOMS: atom_id res chain seq x y z
N MET A 1 34.74 7.90 22.81
CA MET A 1 33.69 7.15 22.07
C MET A 1 32.97 8.10 21.12
N ARG A 2 32.91 7.81 19.83
CA ARG A 2 32.04 8.56 18.89
C ARG A 2 30.67 7.90 18.92
N TRP A 3 29.68 8.61 19.43
CA TRP A 3 28.29 8.16 19.46
C TRP A 3 27.77 7.92 18.03
N PRO A 4 27.00 6.82 17.79
CA PRO A 4 26.31 6.58 16.52
C PRO A 4 25.52 7.81 16.04
N GLY A 5 25.47 8.01 14.72
CA GLY A 5 24.84 9.19 14.12
C GLY A 5 23.39 9.38 14.57
N TYR A 6 22.61 8.30 14.62
CA TYR A 6 21.20 8.29 14.99
C TYR A 6 20.92 8.75 16.43
N LEU A 7 21.90 8.70 17.36
CA LEU A 7 21.68 9.16 18.74
C LEU A 7 21.53 10.67 18.85
N ARG A 8 21.81 11.41 17.77
CA ARG A 8 21.58 12.86 17.68
C ARG A 8 20.17 13.22 17.24
N ALA A 9 19.39 12.25 16.80
CA ALA A 9 17.99 12.47 16.44
C ALA A 9 17.17 12.85 17.69
N PRO A 10 16.19 13.76 17.55
CA PRO A 10 15.17 14.02 18.56
C PRO A 10 14.54 12.71 19.05
N HIS A 11 14.26 12.61 20.35
CA HIS A 11 13.85 11.36 20.99
C HIS A 11 12.66 10.68 20.30
N GLU A 12 11.65 11.47 19.92
CA GLU A 12 10.42 11.03 19.25
C GLU A 12 10.74 10.42 17.87
N SER A 13 11.57 11.10 17.07
CA SER A 13 11.97 10.66 15.73
C SER A 13 13.05 9.56 15.67
N LYS A 14 13.60 9.12 16.82
CA LYS A 14 14.68 8.11 16.85
C LYS A 14 14.34 6.80 16.14
N PRO A 15 13.13 6.22 16.26
CA PRO A 15 12.81 4.98 15.55
C PRO A 15 12.87 5.17 14.03
N THR A 16 12.34 6.28 13.51
CA THR A 16 12.47 6.63 12.08
C THR A 16 13.92 6.89 11.70
N ALA A 17 14.69 7.58 12.54
CA ALA A 17 16.11 7.82 12.28
C ALA A 17 16.92 6.53 12.16
N ILE A 18 16.63 5.52 13.00
CA ILE A 18 17.24 4.19 12.93
C ILE A 18 16.80 3.48 11.66
N GLY A 19 15.50 3.47 11.35
CA GLY A 19 14.96 2.85 10.13
C GLY A 19 15.56 3.44 8.86
N LEU A 20 15.63 4.77 8.76
CA LEU A 20 16.35 5.45 7.67
C LEU A 20 17.79 4.97 7.58
N TRP A 21 18.48 4.90 8.72
CA TRP A 21 19.86 4.41 8.78
C TRP A 21 20.03 2.98 8.27
N THR A 22 19.07 2.09 8.52
CA THR A 22 19.27 0.64 8.34
C THR A 22 18.55 0.04 7.14
N THR A 23 17.42 0.59 6.72
CA THR A 23 16.51 -0.07 5.76
C THR A 23 16.06 0.84 4.63
N ALA A 24 15.67 2.08 4.92
CA ALA A 24 15.01 2.91 3.92
C ALA A 24 15.99 3.67 2.99
N THR A 25 17.24 3.89 3.39
CA THR A 25 18.24 4.54 2.54
C THR A 25 19.20 3.57 1.89
N ASP A 26 19.78 3.97 0.77
CA ASP A 26 20.91 3.32 0.14
C ASP A 26 22.16 3.26 1.07
N PRO A 27 23.24 2.56 0.67
CA PRO A 27 24.48 2.51 1.46
C PRO A 27 25.16 3.86 1.72
N LEU A 28 24.85 4.89 0.91
CA LEU A 28 25.35 6.26 1.05
C LEU A 28 24.42 7.16 1.88
N GLY A 29 23.31 6.61 2.37
CA GLY A 29 22.31 7.31 3.16
C GLY A 29 21.33 8.16 2.36
N ARG A 30 21.00 7.80 1.12
CA ARG A 30 20.08 8.55 0.27
C ARG A 30 18.87 7.71 -0.12
N CYS A 31 17.73 8.37 -0.29
CA CYS A 31 16.56 7.82 -0.96
C CYS A 31 15.65 8.96 -1.42
N GLU A 32 14.71 8.64 -2.29
CA GLU A 32 13.64 9.56 -2.69
C GLU A 32 12.75 9.88 -1.48
N LEU A 33 12.27 11.12 -1.38
CA LEU A 33 11.36 11.57 -0.33
C LEU A 33 9.92 11.18 -0.70
N VAL A 34 9.62 9.90 -0.50
CA VAL A 34 8.26 9.37 -0.61
C VAL A 34 7.84 8.83 0.76
N PRO A 35 7.10 9.58 1.58
CA PRO A 35 6.77 9.20 2.96
C PRO A 35 6.10 7.83 3.09
N GLU A 36 5.27 7.45 2.12
CA GLU A 36 4.58 6.17 2.08
C GLU A 36 5.56 4.99 1.90
N LEU A 37 6.55 5.14 1.02
CA LEU A 37 7.58 4.12 0.80
C LEU A 37 8.51 4.01 2.01
N ILE A 38 8.88 5.16 2.60
CA ILE A 38 9.68 5.21 3.82
C ILE A 38 8.90 4.55 4.99
N ALA A 39 7.62 4.84 5.13
CA ALA A 39 6.76 4.22 6.14
C ALA A 39 6.64 2.71 5.93
N ALA A 40 6.41 2.25 4.69
CA ALA A 40 6.35 0.82 4.38
C ALA A 40 7.66 0.09 4.67
N ALA A 41 8.81 0.74 4.47
CA ALA A 41 10.13 0.17 4.72
C ALA A 41 10.52 0.13 6.22
N ILE A 42 10.10 1.11 7.01
CA ILE A 42 10.47 1.23 8.43
C ILE A 42 9.42 0.61 9.36
N TYR A 43 8.14 0.75 9.02
CA TYR A 43 7.00 0.32 9.83
C TYR A 43 6.07 -0.60 9.01
N PRO A 44 6.55 -1.79 8.60
CA PRO A 44 5.79 -2.67 7.72
C PRO A 44 4.46 -3.08 8.37
N GLY A 45 3.36 -2.92 7.63
CA GLY A 45 2.01 -3.26 8.09
C GLY A 45 1.35 -2.21 9.00
N GLN A 46 1.96 -1.04 9.18
CA GLN A 46 1.38 0.07 9.95
C GLN A 46 1.03 1.25 9.03
N ALA A 47 -0.09 1.91 9.30
CA ALA A 47 -0.42 3.20 8.69
C ALA A 47 0.36 4.32 9.38
N ALA A 48 1.67 4.38 9.10
CA ALA A 48 2.62 5.27 9.79
C ALA A 48 3.08 6.46 8.94
N THR A 49 2.39 6.78 7.84
CA THR A 49 2.79 7.85 6.91
C THR A 49 2.88 9.21 7.61
N ASP A 50 1.82 9.62 8.34
CA ASP A 50 1.80 10.91 9.03
C ASP A 50 2.90 11.02 10.09
N LEU A 51 3.11 9.93 10.84
CA LEU A 51 4.18 9.82 11.82
C LEU A 51 5.56 10.00 11.15
N VAL A 52 5.76 9.39 9.98
CA VAL A 52 7.01 9.50 9.21
C VAL A 52 7.19 10.92 8.71
N ILE A 53 6.15 11.59 8.21
CA ILE A 53 6.21 12.99 7.78
C ILE A 53 6.69 13.87 8.94
N ASP A 54 6.03 13.77 10.10
CA ASP A 54 6.40 14.53 11.29
C ASP A 54 7.84 14.27 11.72
N HIS A 55 8.25 13.00 11.76
CA HIS A 55 9.61 12.63 12.12
C HIS A 55 10.65 13.11 11.12
N LEU A 56 10.37 13.07 9.81
CA LEU A 56 11.28 13.57 8.77
C LEU A 56 11.52 15.07 8.92
N LEU A 57 10.47 15.84 9.23
CA LEU A 57 10.58 17.28 9.52
C LEU A 57 11.44 17.52 10.77
N MET A 58 11.20 16.78 11.86
CA MET A 58 12.03 16.88 13.07
C MET A 58 13.51 16.55 12.79
N LEU A 59 13.76 15.55 11.94
CA LEU A 59 15.12 15.13 11.58
C LEU A 59 15.81 16.17 10.70
N ALA A 60 15.11 16.79 9.76
CA ALA A 60 15.61 17.90 8.97
C ALA A 60 15.96 19.11 9.87
N ASP A 61 15.04 19.50 10.75
CA ASP A 61 15.22 20.64 11.68
C ASP A 61 16.41 20.40 12.64
N SER A 62 16.63 19.15 13.07
CA SER A 62 17.80 18.78 13.89
C SER A 62 19.12 18.71 13.12
N GLY A 63 19.09 18.81 11.79
CA GLY A 63 20.24 18.67 10.90
C GLY A 63 20.79 17.24 10.83
N PHE A 64 19.93 16.24 11.09
CA PHE A 64 20.23 14.82 10.94
C PHE A 64 20.25 14.41 9.46
N LEU A 65 19.31 14.93 8.69
CA LEU A 65 19.18 14.74 7.25
C LEU A 65 19.04 16.09 6.54
N THR A 66 19.26 16.08 5.24
CA THR A 66 18.99 17.21 4.34
C THR A 66 17.96 16.75 3.31
N ILE A 67 16.96 17.60 3.05
CA ILE A 67 16.01 17.43 1.95
C ILE A 67 16.49 18.31 0.79
N TYR A 68 16.53 17.76 -0.42
CA TYR A 68 16.94 18.47 -1.63
C TYR A 68 16.08 18.03 -2.81
N GLU A 69 15.96 18.87 -3.81
CA GLU A 69 15.24 18.58 -5.05
C GLU A 69 16.26 18.35 -6.17
N GLU A 70 16.08 17.28 -6.93
CA GLU A 70 16.93 16.96 -8.08
C GLU A 70 16.13 16.11 -9.08
N GLN A 71 16.26 16.41 -10.37
CA GLN A 71 15.50 15.76 -11.46
C GLN A 71 13.96 15.82 -11.30
N GLY A 72 13.44 16.83 -10.58
CA GLY A 72 11.99 17.01 -10.37
C GLY A 72 11.39 16.10 -9.28
N SER A 73 12.22 15.35 -8.55
CA SER A 73 11.84 14.61 -7.34
C SER A 73 12.51 15.22 -6.12
N GLU A 74 11.86 15.10 -4.96
CA GLU A 74 12.47 15.41 -3.67
C GLU A 74 13.24 14.18 -3.16
N TRP A 75 14.38 14.43 -2.55
CA TRP A 75 15.31 13.42 -2.06
C TRP A 75 15.75 13.76 -0.64
N ILE A 76 16.11 12.73 0.12
CA ILE A 76 16.76 12.88 1.41
C ILE A 76 18.19 12.36 1.38
N ALA A 77 19.08 13.07 2.06
CA ALA A 77 20.45 12.62 2.30
C ALA A 77 20.75 12.69 3.80
N LEU A 78 21.12 11.55 4.37
CA LEU A 78 21.60 11.46 5.74
C LEU A 78 22.96 12.15 5.86
N ARG A 79 23.09 13.03 6.85
CA ARG A 79 24.36 13.75 7.07
C ARG A 79 25.50 12.83 7.51
N ARG A 80 25.15 11.71 8.13
CA ARG A 80 26.09 10.70 8.65
C ARG A 80 25.49 9.32 8.41
N PRO A 81 25.58 8.76 7.20
CA PRO A 81 25.11 7.39 6.93
C PRO A 81 25.89 6.37 7.77
N LEU A 82 25.38 5.13 7.80
CA LEU A 82 26.16 3.99 8.25
C LEU A 82 27.47 3.93 7.44
N ARG A 83 28.58 3.63 8.13
CA ARG A 83 29.86 3.42 7.46
C ARG A 83 29.83 2.09 6.71
N VAL A 84 29.30 2.11 5.50
CA VAL A 84 29.46 1.02 4.52
C VAL A 84 30.78 1.22 3.80
N ASP A 85 31.43 0.14 3.35
CA ASP A 85 32.61 0.24 2.50
C ASP A 85 32.23 0.90 1.18
N ALA A 86 32.53 2.20 1.07
CA ALA A 86 32.16 3.04 -0.07
C ALA A 86 32.77 2.57 -1.40
N ARG A 87 33.77 1.66 -1.38
CA ARG A 87 34.39 1.10 -2.59
C ARG A 87 33.48 0.11 -3.32
N LEU A 88 32.49 -0.44 -2.64
CA LEU A 88 31.53 -1.41 -3.18
C LEU A 88 30.11 -0.84 -3.27
N ALA A 89 29.89 0.38 -2.78
CA ALA A 89 28.59 1.02 -2.76
C ALA A 89 28.35 1.76 -4.09
N SER A 90 27.42 1.26 -4.88
CA SER A 90 26.79 2.03 -5.96
C SER A 90 25.44 2.55 -5.48
N SER A 91 25.08 3.74 -5.94
CA SER A 91 23.76 4.32 -5.70
C SER A 91 23.27 4.98 -6.98
N ASP A 92 22.01 4.74 -7.29
CA ASP A 92 21.29 5.43 -8.37
C ASP A 92 20.71 6.78 -7.91
N ALA A 93 20.80 7.08 -6.60
CA ALA A 93 20.30 8.33 -6.05
C ALA A 93 21.23 9.51 -6.39
N PRO A 94 20.68 10.65 -6.86
CA PRO A 94 21.46 11.81 -7.23
C PRO A 94 22.32 12.32 -6.07
N GLU A 95 23.49 12.90 -6.39
CA GLU A 95 24.34 13.52 -5.37
C GLU A 95 23.73 14.84 -4.90
N PRO A 96 23.57 15.06 -3.58
CA PRO A 96 23.04 16.31 -3.09
C PRO A 96 23.98 17.46 -3.49
N PRO A 97 23.42 18.66 -3.75
CA PRO A 97 24.24 19.82 -4.13
C PRO A 97 25.29 20.09 -3.06
N ARG A 98 26.55 20.22 -3.50
CA ARG A 98 27.68 20.55 -2.61
C ARG A 98 27.60 22.03 -2.23
N GLU A 99 26.87 22.36 -1.18
CA GLU A 99 26.95 23.72 -0.64
C GLU A 99 28.32 23.98 0.00
N PRO A 100 29.01 25.09 -0.36
CA PRO A 100 30.19 25.53 0.36
C PRO A 100 29.79 25.93 1.78
N SER A 101 30.50 25.38 2.76
CA SER A 101 30.36 25.69 4.18
C SER A 101 30.29 27.20 4.44
N ARG A 102 29.30 27.62 5.25
CA ARG A 102 28.88 28.99 5.67
C ARG A 102 27.60 29.38 4.89
N THR A 103 26.42 29.41 5.48
CA THR A 103 26.05 30.26 6.62
C THR A 103 24.71 29.77 7.18
N PHE A 104 24.61 29.62 8.50
CA PHE A 104 23.33 29.56 9.21
C PHE A 104 22.68 30.95 9.10
N ALA A 105 21.84 31.19 8.09
CA ALA A 105 20.92 32.33 8.06
C ALA A 105 19.86 32.12 6.96
N ALA A 106 18.59 32.19 7.39
CA ALA A 106 17.38 32.34 6.56
C ALA A 106 16.74 31.09 5.91
N VAL A 107 16.39 30.07 6.70
CA VAL A 107 15.37 29.04 6.33
C VAL A 107 14.15 29.12 7.26
N GLY A 108 13.85 30.30 7.81
CA GLY A 108 12.67 30.49 8.69
C GLY A 108 11.33 30.60 7.95
N GLY A 109 11.33 30.87 6.64
CA GLY A 109 10.11 31.08 5.85
C GLY A 109 9.90 30.10 4.68
N ALA A 110 10.95 29.41 4.24
CA ALA A 110 10.85 28.38 3.21
C ALA A 110 10.23 27.10 3.76
N GLY A 111 10.60 26.70 4.98
CA GLY A 111 10.01 25.55 5.67
C GLY A 111 8.50 25.71 5.93
N ALA A 112 8.03 26.92 6.25
CA ALA A 112 6.58 27.16 6.42
C ALA A 112 5.81 27.05 5.09
N ARG A 113 6.36 27.60 4.00
CA ARG A 113 5.76 27.49 2.65
C ARG A 113 5.86 26.08 2.05
N ALA A 114 6.89 25.32 2.42
CA ALA A 114 6.99 23.91 2.09
C ALA A 114 5.99 23.08 2.90
N ARG A 115 5.85 23.33 4.20
CA ARG A 115 4.83 22.71 5.07
C ARG A 115 3.42 22.97 4.55
N GLU A 116 3.11 24.20 4.15
CA GLU A 116 1.79 24.55 3.61
C GLU A 116 1.52 23.85 2.26
N ARG A 117 2.49 23.78 1.35
CA ARG A 117 2.35 23.04 0.09
C ARG A 117 2.23 21.54 0.29
N VAL A 118 3.07 20.95 1.14
CA VAL A 118 3.03 19.52 1.45
C VAL A 118 1.72 19.16 2.15
N GLN A 119 1.19 20.02 3.03
CA GLN A 119 -0.12 19.79 3.65
C GLN A 119 -1.27 19.88 2.65
N VAL A 120 -1.23 20.81 1.70
CA VAL A 120 -2.25 20.92 0.64
C VAL A 120 -2.17 19.74 -0.32
N GLU A 121 -0.98 19.37 -0.80
CA GLU A 121 -0.80 18.19 -1.68
C GLU A 121 -1.11 16.88 -0.95
N SER A 122 -0.80 16.78 0.34
CA SER A 122 -1.17 15.66 1.19
C SER A 122 -2.68 15.58 1.36
N ALA A 123 -3.39 16.70 1.49
CA ALA A 123 -4.85 16.71 1.57
C ALA A 123 -5.52 16.31 0.24
N GLU A 124 -4.96 16.72 -0.89
CA GLU A 124 -5.43 16.30 -2.22
C GLU A 124 -5.20 14.78 -2.43
N ARG A 125 -4.00 14.28 -2.12
CA ARG A 125 -3.72 12.83 -2.17
C ARG A 125 -4.56 12.07 -1.16
N GLU A 126 -4.75 12.58 0.05
CA GLU A 126 -5.60 11.94 1.06
C GLU A 126 -7.05 11.83 0.60
N SER A 127 -7.55 12.81 -0.17
CA SER A 127 -8.87 12.74 -0.80
C SER A 127 -8.96 11.64 -1.88
N GLU A 128 -7.90 11.44 -2.66
CA GLU A 128 -7.78 10.34 -3.63
C GLU A 128 -7.67 8.99 -2.94
N TRP A 129 -6.86 8.90 -1.87
CA TRP A 129 -6.73 7.70 -1.04
C TRP A 129 -8.00 7.40 -0.23
N ALA A 130 -8.76 8.42 0.17
CA ALA A 130 -10.06 8.28 0.83
C ALA A 130 -11.10 7.77 -0.15
N ARG A 131 -11.11 8.28 -1.40
CA ARG A 131 -11.94 7.73 -2.49
C ARG A 131 -11.56 6.28 -2.80
N TRP A 132 -10.27 5.99 -2.92
CA TRP A 132 -9.80 4.63 -3.14
C TRP A 132 -10.14 3.70 -1.97
N ARG A 133 -9.99 4.15 -0.71
CA ARG A 133 -10.44 3.40 0.48
C ARG A 133 -11.95 3.18 0.47
N ALA A 134 -12.75 4.17 0.11
CA ALA A 134 -14.19 4.03 -0.01
C ALA A 134 -14.59 3.04 -1.13
N GLU A 135 -13.84 3.01 -2.23
CA GLU A 135 -14.02 2.02 -3.30
C GLU A 135 -13.63 0.59 -2.85
N GLN A 136 -12.58 0.45 -2.03
CA GLN A 136 -12.14 -0.83 -1.45
C GLN A 136 -12.98 -1.28 -0.25
N GLU A 137 -13.66 -0.36 0.45
CA GLU A 137 -14.63 -0.64 1.52
C GLU A 137 -15.93 -1.27 1.01
N ARG A 138 -16.07 -1.49 -0.32
CA ARG A 138 -16.86 -2.62 -0.83
C ARG A 138 -16.18 -3.92 -0.38
N GLY A 139 -16.32 -4.22 0.90
CA GLY A 139 -15.57 -5.22 1.62
C GLY A 139 -15.60 -6.59 0.95
N PRO A 140 -14.71 -7.51 1.37
CA PRO A 140 -14.57 -8.82 0.76
C PRO A 140 -15.95 -9.48 0.65
N ARG A 141 -16.43 -9.64 -0.58
CA ARG A 141 -17.66 -10.40 -0.85
C ARG A 141 -17.48 -11.76 -0.21
N ARG A 142 -18.36 -12.12 0.73
CA ARG A 142 -18.35 -13.44 1.35
C ARG A 142 -18.29 -14.48 0.21
N PRO A 143 -17.36 -15.44 0.26
CA PRO A 143 -17.28 -16.45 -0.79
C PRO A 143 -18.63 -17.17 -0.87
N LYS A 144 -19.23 -17.16 -2.07
CA LYS A 144 -20.49 -17.88 -2.31
C LYS A 144 -20.22 -19.38 -2.17
N ARG A 145 -21.08 -20.10 -1.46
CA ARG A 145 -21.01 -21.56 -1.35
C ARG A 145 -21.08 -22.17 -2.76
N PRO A 146 -20.20 -23.12 -3.12
CA PRO A 146 -20.26 -23.76 -4.44
C PRO A 146 -21.60 -24.46 -4.68
N LEU A 147 -22.24 -24.17 -5.81
CA LEU A 147 -23.55 -24.74 -6.20
C LEU A 147 -23.59 -26.27 -6.21
N LEU A 148 -22.44 -26.91 -6.46
CA LEU A 148 -22.31 -28.37 -6.47
C LEU A 148 -22.57 -29.01 -5.09
N LEU A 149 -22.41 -28.28 -4.00
CA LEU A 149 -22.65 -28.79 -2.65
C LEU A 149 -24.13 -28.89 -2.29
N ASP A 150 -24.99 -28.15 -3.00
CA ASP A 150 -26.44 -28.12 -2.78
C ASP A 150 -27.20 -28.86 -3.88
N ALA A 151 -26.48 -29.33 -4.90
CA ALA A 151 -27.06 -30.03 -6.03
C ALA A 151 -27.53 -31.44 -5.66
N PRO A 152 -28.63 -31.92 -6.26
CA PRO A 152 -29.08 -33.30 -6.12
C PRO A 152 -27.97 -34.30 -6.51
N PRO A 153 -27.96 -35.53 -5.97
CA PRO A 153 -26.96 -36.52 -6.34
C PRO A 153 -27.00 -36.83 -7.84
N ILE A 154 -25.83 -37.05 -8.44
CA ILE A 154 -25.70 -37.31 -9.88
C ILE A 154 -26.15 -38.73 -10.28
N GLY A 155 -26.35 -39.61 -9.30
CA GLY A 155 -26.70 -41.01 -9.52
C GLY A 155 -27.88 -41.47 -8.64
N CYS A 156 -28.35 -42.69 -8.92
CA CYS A 156 -29.46 -43.30 -8.18
C CYS A 156 -28.99 -43.85 -6.82
N PRO A 157 -29.92 -44.26 -5.92
CA PRO A 157 -29.55 -44.85 -4.62
C PRO A 157 -28.60 -46.04 -4.71
N ASP A 158 -28.72 -46.85 -5.77
CA ASP A 158 -27.84 -48.00 -6.03
C ASP A 158 -26.47 -47.59 -6.58
N HIS A 159 -26.35 -46.38 -7.14
CA HIS A 159 -25.11 -45.84 -7.71
C HIS A 159 -24.94 -44.38 -7.29
N PRO A 160 -24.49 -44.08 -6.06
CA PRO A 160 -24.42 -42.72 -5.52
C PRO A 160 -23.56 -41.75 -6.36
N HIS A 161 -22.54 -42.26 -7.04
CA HIS A 161 -21.65 -41.48 -7.92
C HIS A 161 -22.06 -41.52 -9.40
N GLY A 162 -23.20 -42.14 -9.71
CA GLY A 162 -23.65 -42.40 -11.06
C GLY A 162 -22.90 -43.57 -11.72
N ARG A 163 -23.49 -44.09 -12.80
CA ARG A 163 -22.92 -45.14 -13.63
C ARG A 163 -22.98 -44.69 -15.09
N PHE A 164 -21.94 -44.96 -15.87
CA PHE A 164 -21.86 -44.55 -17.29
C PHE A 164 -22.57 -45.52 -18.24
N GLU A 165 -22.83 -46.75 -17.81
CA GLU A 165 -23.65 -47.72 -18.55
C GLU A 165 -25.14 -47.37 -18.48
N ASP A 166 -25.98 -48.01 -19.32
CA ASP A 166 -27.42 -47.74 -19.52
C ASP A 166 -28.30 -48.00 -18.28
N CYS A 167 -28.09 -47.20 -17.23
CA CYS A 167 -28.91 -47.16 -16.03
C CYS A 167 -29.90 -46.00 -16.16
N GLY A 168 -31.15 -46.33 -16.50
CA GLY A 168 -32.24 -45.35 -16.64
C GLY A 168 -32.36 -44.38 -15.44
N PRO A 169 -32.38 -44.87 -14.18
CA PRO A 169 -32.42 -44.02 -12.99
C PRO A 169 -31.22 -43.06 -12.87
N CYS A 170 -30.00 -43.50 -13.18
CA CYS A 170 -28.82 -42.61 -13.20
C CYS A 170 -28.95 -41.52 -14.26
N GLY A 171 -29.48 -41.85 -15.44
CA GLY A 171 -29.74 -40.87 -16.50
C GLY A 171 -30.78 -39.81 -16.09
N THR A 172 -31.78 -40.19 -15.29
CA THR A 172 -32.76 -39.26 -14.73
C THR A 172 -32.16 -38.39 -13.62
N ALA A 173 -31.39 -38.96 -12.70
CA ALA A 173 -30.69 -38.23 -11.64
C ALA A 173 -29.71 -37.20 -12.21
N ARG A 174 -28.92 -37.58 -13.23
CA ARG A 174 -28.02 -36.66 -13.94
C ARG A 174 -28.78 -35.49 -14.59
N ARG A 175 -29.89 -35.75 -15.28
CA ARG A 175 -30.73 -34.68 -15.87
C ARG A 175 -31.31 -33.74 -14.82
N GLN A 176 -31.69 -34.25 -13.65
CA GLN A 176 -32.16 -33.43 -12.54
C GLN A 176 -31.04 -32.56 -11.94
N HIS A 177 -29.85 -33.14 -11.76
CA HIS A 177 -28.65 -32.42 -11.33
C HIS A 177 -28.30 -31.27 -12.30
N ASP A 178 -28.22 -31.57 -13.60
CA ASP A 178 -27.88 -30.58 -14.61
C ASP A 178 -28.92 -29.46 -14.69
N LYS A 179 -30.21 -29.81 -14.60
CA LYS A 179 -31.31 -28.84 -14.57
C LYS A 179 -31.22 -27.92 -13.35
N PHE A 180 -30.90 -28.46 -12.18
CA PHE A 180 -30.71 -27.67 -10.96
C PHE A 180 -29.56 -26.67 -11.12
N ILE A 181 -28.40 -27.11 -11.59
CA ILE A 181 -27.24 -26.22 -11.81
C ILE A 181 -27.55 -25.11 -12.82
N ALA A 182 -28.27 -25.44 -13.90
CA ALA A 182 -28.68 -24.46 -14.91
C ALA A 182 -29.66 -23.43 -14.31
N GLN A 183 -30.62 -23.86 -13.50
CA GLN A 183 -31.59 -22.98 -12.85
C GLN A 183 -30.90 -22.04 -11.85
N GLU A 184 -30.03 -22.55 -10.98
CA GLU A 184 -29.32 -21.72 -9.99
C GLU A 184 -28.43 -20.65 -10.66
N ARG A 185 -27.74 -21.02 -11.75
CA ARG A 185 -26.94 -20.06 -12.54
C ARG A 185 -27.81 -18.97 -13.14
N TYR A 186 -28.96 -19.33 -13.69
CA TYR A 186 -29.90 -18.36 -14.26
C TYR A 186 -30.45 -17.42 -13.18
N THR A 187 -30.87 -17.95 -12.02
CA THR A 187 -31.32 -17.14 -10.89
C THR A 187 -30.23 -16.18 -10.39
N GLN A 188 -28.98 -16.65 -10.30
CA GLN A 188 -27.86 -15.78 -9.93
C GLN A 188 -27.66 -14.64 -10.95
N GLN A 189 -27.70 -14.94 -12.25
CA GLN A 189 -27.57 -13.95 -13.31
C GLN A 189 -28.69 -12.91 -13.27
N MET A 190 -29.94 -13.34 -13.04
CA MET A 190 -31.09 -12.44 -12.91
C MET A 190 -30.96 -11.55 -11.67
N THR A 191 -30.56 -12.13 -10.53
CA THR A 191 -30.34 -11.36 -9.29
C THR A 191 -29.25 -10.32 -9.46
N GLU A 192 -28.15 -10.66 -10.14
CA GLU A 192 -27.05 -9.73 -10.43
C GLU A 192 -27.48 -8.63 -11.42
N TYR A 193 -28.33 -8.95 -12.40
CA TYR A 193 -28.90 -7.98 -13.34
C TYR A 193 -29.86 -7.00 -12.64
N GLU A 194 -30.77 -7.49 -11.80
CA GLU A 194 -31.71 -6.66 -11.04
C GLU A 194 -30.99 -5.76 -10.03
N GLN A 195 -30.05 -6.31 -9.25
CA GLN A 195 -29.24 -5.53 -8.30
C GLN A 195 -28.29 -4.53 -8.99
N GLY A 196 -27.86 -4.83 -10.22
CA GLY A 196 -27.07 -3.92 -11.04
C GLY A 196 -27.90 -2.80 -11.68
N ALA A 197 -29.18 -3.04 -11.93
CA ALA A 197 -30.13 -2.05 -12.45
C ALA A 197 -30.67 -1.09 -11.38
N GLU A 198 -30.55 -1.45 -10.09
CA GLU A 198 -31.09 -0.71 -8.94
C GLU A 198 -30.14 0.38 -8.37
N TRP A 199 -29.18 0.90 -9.15
CA TRP A 199 -28.34 2.07 -8.78
C TRP A 199 -28.67 3.28 -9.68
N PRO A 200 -28.70 4.50 -9.12
CA PRO A 200 -29.86 5.39 -9.19
C PRO A 200 -29.90 6.29 -10.42
N ASP A 201 -31.04 6.29 -11.10
CA ASP A 201 -31.52 7.38 -11.94
C ASP A 201 -32.13 8.47 -11.03
N GLU A 202 -31.30 9.17 -10.23
CA GLU A 202 -31.69 10.42 -9.56
C GLU A 202 -30.46 11.34 -9.37
N THR A 203 -30.06 12.01 -10.44
CA THR A 203 -29.50 13.37 -10.35
C THR A 203 -30.05 14.21 -11.49
N PHE A 204 -31.12 14.95 -11.22
CA PHE A 204 -31.58 16.11 -11.97
C PHE A 204 -31.68 17.31 -11.04
#